data_AF-A0A8I0KUT4-F1
#
_entry.id   AF-A0A8I0KUT4-F1
#
_cell.length_a   1.000
_cell.length_b   1.000
_cell.length_c   1.000
_cell.angle_alpha   90.00
_cell.angle_beta   90.00
_cell.angle_gamma   90.00
#
_symmetry.space_group_name_H-M   'P 1'
#
loop_
_entity.id
_entity.type
_entity.pdbx_description
1 polymer ?
#
loop_
_entity_poly.entity_id
_entity_poly.type
_entity_poly.pdbx_seq_one_letter_code
_entity_poly.pdbx_strand_id
1 'polypeptide(L)'
;MTDAAINDTRKAELLSTVVEHIDITSFDARPIIDAMGKMSFTSRDLARATGIYNQMLEDPDCTIFLVIAGSTSAGGCMDAYAELVRSGMVDAIVATGASIVDMDFFEGLGHKHYQALEVPDDDTLRSLLIDRIYDTYIDEEQLQDCDFTINKIANSLPPQPYSSRAFIREMGKYLVEHGKKDNSLVKLAYEHDVPIFCPAFVDSSAGFGLVKHQVDCMKAGRPYMVLDAIADFRELTDIKIKAGSSGLLMIGGGVPKNFIQDTVVCAEILGHDDVEVHKYAVQITVADVRDGACSSSTLQEAASWGKVNTGIEQMVFAEAGSVIPLLASDAYHRGHWKNRAKRRWAKLFD
;
A
#
# COMPACT_ATOMS: atom_id res chain seq x y z
N MET A 1 -28.80 -29.76 -5.78
CA MET A 1 -27.72 -29.07 -5.06
C MET A 1 -26.88 -30.16 -4.47
N THR A 2 -25.75 -30.46 -5.10
CA THR A 2 -24.78 -31.44 -4.59
C THR A 2 -24.16 -30.83 -3.34
N ASP A 3 -24.36 -31.43 -2.18
CA ASP A 3 -23.67 -31.06 -0.94
C ASP A 3 -22.16 -31.09 -1.22
N ALA A 4 -21.55 -29.91 -1.38
CA ALA A 4 -20.11 -29.82 -1.52
C ALA A 4 -19.48 -30.39 -0.24
N ALA A 5 -18.55 -31.32 -0.38
CA ALA A 5 -17.93 -31.94 0.77
C ALA A 5 -17.16 -30.89 1.58
N ILE A 6 -17.51 -30.70 2.85
CA ILE A 6 -16.78 -29.81 3.76
C ILE A 6 -15.67 -30.62 4.44
N ASN A 7 -14.48 -30.61 3.85
CA ASN A 7 -13.30 -31.33 4.35
C ASN A 7 -11.98 -30.74 3.82
N ASP A 8 -10.85 -31.20 4.37
CA ASP A 8 -9.50 -30.73 4.01
C ASP A 8 -9.17 -30.94 2.53
N THR A 9 -9.65 -32.02 1.91
CA THR A 9 -9.46 -32.26 0.48
C THR A 9 -10.11 -31.15 -0.35
N ARG A 10 -11.34 -30.77 0.00
CA ARG A 10 -12.05 -29.70 -0.70
C ARG A 10 -11.40 -28.35 -0.48
N LYS A 11 -10.92 -28.08 0.75
CA LYS A 11 -10.14 -26.87 1.04
C LYS A 11 -8.89 -26.81 0.16
N ALA A 12 -8.13 -27.90 0.08
CA ALA A 12 -6.92 -27.98 -0.74
C ALA A 12 -7.20 -27.83 -2.25
N GLU A 13 -8.32 -28.33 -2.75
CA GLU A 13 -8.75 -28.13 -4.14
C GLU A 13 -9.01 -26.64 -4.46
N LEU A 14 -9.73 -25.94 -3.57
CA LEU A 14 -10.02 -24.51 -3.74
C LEU A 14 -8.76 -23.63 -3.59
N LEU A 15 -7.81 -24.05 -2.75
CA LEU A 15 -6.53 -23.38 -2.52
C LEU A 15 -5.39 -24.00 -3.36
N SER A 16 -5.68 -24.44 -4.59
CA SER A 16 -4.72 -25.17 -5.43
C SER A 16 -3.91 -24.29 -6.38
N THR A 17 -4.44 -23.13 -6.77
CA THR A 17 -3.85 -22.27 -7.81
C THR A 17 -3.46 -20.94 -7.19
N VAL A 18 -2.16 -20.73 -7.02
CA VAL A 18 -1.60 -19.53 -6.39
C VAL A 18 -1.76 -18.32 -7.31
N VAL A 19 -2.02 -17.14 -6.73
CA VAL A 19 -1.91 -15.88 -7.48
C VAL A 19 -0.44 -15.57 -7.74
N GLU A 20 -0.09 -15.31 -9.00
CA GLU A 20 1.27 -14.92 -9.38
C GLU A 20 1.37 -13.40 -9.50
N HIS A 21 2.42 -12.83 -8.91
CA HIS A 21 2.69 -11.40 -9.03
C HIS A 21 3.37 -11.09 -10.37
N ILE A 22 2.97 -9.98 -10.98
CA ILE A 22 3.55 -9.51 -12.23
C ILE A 22 4.96 -8.94 -12.02
N ASP A 23 5.91 -9.42 -12.83
CA ASP A 23 7.26 -8.86 -12.89
C ASP A 23 7.31 -7.71 -13.92
N ILE A 24 7.30 -6.48 -13.42
CA ILE A 24 7.35 -5.27 -14.27
C ILE A 24 8.67 -5.11 -15.03
N THR A 25 9.70 -5.89 -14.70
CA THR A 25 11.03 -5.83 -15.32
C THR A 25 11.14 -6.79 -16.52
N SER A 26 10.23 -7.75 -16.64
CA SER A 26 10.28 -8.81 -17.65
C SER A 26 9.71 -8.42 -19.00
N PHE A 27 9.04 -7.26 -19.11
CA PHE A 27 8.41 -6.77 -20.32
C PHE A 27 8.52 -5.25 -20.44
N ASP A 28 8.61 -4.74 -21.66
CA ASP A 28 8.73 -3.30 -21.94
C ASP A 28 7.38 -2.70 -22.37
N ALA A 29 6.73 -1.96 -21.47
CA ALA A 29 5.45 -1.31 -21.73
C ALA A 29 5.55 0.01 -22.52
N ARG A 30 6.74 0.57 -22.74
CA ARG A 30 6.90 1.91 -23.37
C ARG A 30 6.21 2.00 -24.74
N PRO A 31 6.32 1.01 -25.66
CA PRO A 31 5.62 1.08 -26.94
C PRO A 31 4.09 1.12 -26.80
N ILE A 32 3.54 0.44 -25.78
CA ILE A 32 2.10 0.42 -25.49
C ILE A 32 1.68 1.79 -24.95
N ILE A 33 2.40 2.33 -23.97
CA ILE A 33 2.14 3.65 -23.37
C ILE A 33 2.23 4.77 -24.43
N ASP A 34 3.28 4.76 -25.26
CA ASP A 34 3.46 5.74 -26.33
C ASP A 34 2.33 5.68 -27.37
N ALA A 35 1.80 4.48 -27.67
CA ALA A 35 0.64 4.30 -28.54
C ALA A 35 -0.65 4.77 -27.86
N MET A 36 -0.86 4.44 -26.58
CA MET A 36 -2.00 4.87 -25.78
C MET A 36 -2.12 6.39 -25.70
N GLY A 37 -0.99 7.12 -25.71
CA GLY A 37 -0.96 8.58 -25.79
C GLY A 37 -1.62 9.15 -27.05
N LYS A 38 -1.69 8.37 -28.14
CA LYS A 38 -2.34 8.73 -29.41
C LYS A 38 -3.80 8.24 -29.50
N MET A 39 -4.25 7.43 -28.54
CA MET A 39 -5.63 6.94 -28.42
C MET A 39 -6.51 7.94 -27.65
N SER A 40 -7.74 7.56 -27.29
CA SER A 40 -8.72 8.39 -26.53
C SER A 40 -9.11 7.73 -25.20
N PHE A 41 -9.84 8.47 -24.35
CA PHE A 41 -10.36 8.01 -23.05
C PHE A 41 -9.25 7.53 -22.09
N THR A 42 -9.54 6.55 -21.24
CA THR A 42 -8.67 6.01 -20.21
C THR A 42 -7.27 5.64 -20.71
N SER A 43 -7.12 5.21 -21.97
CA SER A 43 -5.80 4.95 -22.56
C SER A 43 -4.93 6.22 -22.60
N ARG A 44 -5.50 7.36 -23.04
CA ARG A 44 -4.77 8.64 -23.07
C ARG A 44 -4.48 9.14 -21.67
N ASP A 45 -5.43 8.95 -20.75
CA ASP A 45 -5.25 9.32 -19.34
C ASP A 45 -4.11 8.52 -18.71
N LEU A 46 -4.02 7.20 -18.96
CA LEU A 46 -2.91 6.37 -18.49
C LEU A 46 -1.55 6.83 -19.07
N ALA A 47 -1.50 7.16 -20.35
CA ALA A 47 -0.27 7.65 -20.97
C ALA A 47 0.18 9.00 -20.37
N ARG A 48 -0.76 9.91 -20.08
CA ARG A 48 -0.48 11.17 -19.39
C ARG A 48 -0.01 10.95 -17.96
N ALA A 49 -0.70 10.09 -17.21
CA ALA A 49 -0.33 9.71 -15.85
C ALA A 49 1.09 9.13 -15.80
N THR A 50 1.43 8.25 -16.75
CA THR A 50 2.77 7.67 -16.89
C THR A 50 3.81 8.75 -17.20
N GLY A 51 3.49 9.70 -18.08
CA GLY A 51 4.35 10.86 -18.34
C GLY A 51 4.58 11.74 -17.10
N ILE A 52 3.54 11.99 -16.30
CA ILE A 52 3.64 12.73 -15.04
C ILE A 52 4.50 11.97 -14.02
N TYR A 53 4.31 10.65 -13.88
CA TYR A 53 5.11 9.84 -12.97
C TYR A 53 6.60 9.85 -13.37
N ASN A 54 6.92 9.77 -14.67
CA ASN A 54 8.29 9.91 -15.13
C ASN A 54 8.87 11.31 -14.87
N GLN A 55 8.08 12.39 -14.96
CA GLN A 55 8.53 13.72 -14.52
C GLN A 55 8.84 13.76 -13.02
N MET A 56 8.06 13.09 -12.17
CA MET A 56 8.40 12.95 -10.74
C MET A 56 9.76 12.27 -10.57
N LEU A 57 10.03 11.21 -11.36
CA LEU A 57 11.27 10.46 -11.29
C LEU A 57 12.48 11.29 -11.77
N GLU A 58 12.31 12.09 -12.83
CA GLU A 58 13.33 12.98 -13.36
C GLU A 58 13.65 14.17 -12.44
N ASP A 59 12.68 14.60 -11.64
CA ASP A 59 12.85 15.72 -10.71
C ASP A 59 13.74 15.31 -9.52
N PRO A 60 14.97 15.86 -9.41
CA PRO A 60 15.95 15.46 -8.40
C PRO A 60 15.59 15.95 -6.99
N ASP A 61 14.62 16.85 -6.85
CA ASP A 61 14.15 17.40 -5.57
C ASP A 61 12.81 16.80 -5.15
N CYS A 62 12.10 16.12 -6.07
CA CYS A 62 10.83 15.48 -5.77
C CYS A 62 10.97 14.27 -4.83
N THR A 63 10.15 14.25 -3.78
CA THR A 63 9.86 13.06 -2.97
C THR A 63 8.58 12.39 -3.46
N ILE A 64 8.64 11.10 -3.75
CA ILE A 64 7.49 10.35 -4.28
C ILE A 64 6.80 9.55 -3.17
N PHE A 65 5.54 9.86 -2.92
CA PHE A 65 4.67 9.08 -2.05
C PHE A 65 3.85 8.09 -2.88
N LEU A 66 3.98 6.80 -2.56
CA LEU A 66 3.09 5.77 -3.07
C LEU A 66 1.90 5.63 -2.12
N VAL A 67 0.70 5.73 -2.67
CA VAL A 67 -0.54 5.51 -1.92
C VAL A 67 -1.18 4.23 -2.41
N ILE A 68 -1.41 3.27 -1.51
CA ILE A 68 -2.00 1.98 -1.85
C ILE A 68 -3.31 1.80 -1.10
N ALA A 69 -4.41 1.82 -1.85
CA ALA A 69 -5.72 1.46 -1.37
C ALA A 69 -6.32 0.37 -2.27
N GLY A 70 -7.02 -0.57 -1.65
CA GLY A 70 -7.66 -1.69 -2.35
C GLY A 70 -6.72 -2.88 -2.55
N SER A 71 -7.30 -3.97 -3.05
CA SER A 71 -6.69 -5.31 -2.96
C SER A 71 -5.90 -5.76 -4.18
N THR A 72 -5.41 -4.81 -5.00
CA THR A 72 -4.59 -5.16 -6.19
C THR A 72 -3.34 -5.93 -5.83
N SER A 73 -2.85 -5.77 -4.60
CA SER A 73 -1.73 -6.53 -4.05
C SER A 73 -2.04 -8.02 -3.96
N ALA A 74 -3.22 -8.40 -3.45
CA ALA A 74 -3.70 -9.79 -3.45
C ALA A 74 -3.98 -10.30 -4.87
N GLY A 75 -4.32 -9.39 -5.79
CA GLY A 75 -4.57 -9.68 -7.21
C GLY A 75 -3.32 -9.72 -8.11
N GLY A 76 -2.11 -9.76 -7.55
CA GLY A 76 -0.88 -9.94 -8.33
C GLY A 76 -0.04 -8.69 -8.59
N CYS A 77 -0.34 -7.54 -7.97
CA CYS A 77 0.45 -6.31 -8.13
C CYS A 77 1.47 -6.05 -7.01
N MET A 78 1.57 -6.89 -5.98
CA MET A 78 2.44 -6.57 -4.83
C MET A 78 3.92 -6.47 -5.22
N ASP A 79 4.42 -7.39 -6.06
CA ASP A 79 5.82 -7.33 -6.49
C ASP A 79 6.12 -6.10 -7.38
N ALA A 80 5.12 -5.55 -8.07
CA ALA A 80 5.29 -4.28 -8.78
C ALA A 80 5.59 -3.13 -7.80
N TYR A 81 4.83 -3.04 -6.69
CA TYR A 81 5.09 -2.04 -5.64
C TYR A 81 6.42 -2.27 -4.92
N ALA A 82 6.76 -3.54 -4.66
CA ALA A 82 8.04 -3.93 -4.09
C ALA A 82 9.21 -3.48 -4.97
N GLU A 83 9.10 -3.65 -6.29
CA GLU A 83 10.12 -3.20 -7.23
C GLU A 83 10.24 -1.67 -7.28
N LEU A 84 9.14 -0.92 -7.15
CA LEU A 84 9.21 0.54 -7.02
C LEU A 84 10.05 0.98 -5.81
N VAL A 85 9.95 0.28 -4.68
CA VAL A 85 10.80 0.52 -3.50
C VAL A 85 12.24 0.10 -3.77
N ARG A 86 12.46 -1.10 -4.32
CA ARG A 86 13.79 -1.65 -4.60
C ARG A 86 14.61 -0.71 -5.49
N SER A 87 13.99 -0.22 -6.56
CA SER A 87 14.56 0.69 -7.54
C SER A 87 14.57 2.16 -7.12
N GLY A 88 14.11 2.52 -5.91
CA GLY A 88 14.12 3.91 -5.43
C GLY A 88 13.18 4.84 -6.22
N MET A 89 12.11 4.28 -6.78
CA MET A 89 11.05 5.00 -7.48
C MET A 89 9.96 5.54 -6.55
N VAL A 90 10.03 5.17 -5.26
CA VAL A 90 9.14 5.59 -4.18
C VAL A 90 9.99 5.85 -2.93
N ASP A 91 9.63 6.91 -2.20
CA ASP A 91 10.40 7.41 -1.06
C ASP A 91 9.66 7.25 0.28
N ALA A 92 8.33 7.17 0.26
CA ALA A 92 7.47 6.87 1.41
C ALA A 92 6.14 6.24 0.94
N ILE A 93 5.48 5.46 1.80
CA ILE A 93 4.24 4.76 1.48
C ILE A 93 3.15 5.13 2.48
N VAL A 94 1.93 5.37 1.98
CA VAL A 94 0.72 5.48 2.82
C VAL A 94 -0.28 4.46 2.31
N ALA A 95 -0.72 3.53 3.16
CA ALA A 95 -1.51 2.39 2.71
C ALA A 95 -2.59 1.97 3.71
N THR A 96 -3.56 1.17 3.25
CA THR A 96 -4.48 0.49 4.17
C THR A 96 -3.76 -0.60 4.95
N GLY A 97 -4.25 -0.92 6.16
CA GLY A 97 -3.73 -2.03 6.95
C GLY A 97 -3.75 -3.34 6.15
N ALA A 98 -4.88 -3.64 5.48
CA ALA A 98 -5.03 -4.84 4.66
C ALA A 98 -3.95 -4.97 3.56
N SER A 99 -3.56 -3.88 2.89
CA SER A 99 -2.52 -3.93 1.84
C SER A 99 -1.16 -4.32 2.40
N ILE A 100 -0.87 -3.88 3.63
CA ILE A 100 0.44 -4.05 4.28
C ILE A 100 0.50 -5.35 5.08
N VAL A 101 -0.58 -5.75 5.73
CA VAL A 101 -0.61 -6.89 6.66
C VAL A 101 -1.18 -8.12 5.97
N ASP A 102 -2.45 -8.08 5.59
CA ASP A 102 -3.21 -9.22 5.05
C ASP A 102 -2.65 -9.67 3.69
N MET A 103 -2.03 -8.74 2.95
CA MET A 103 -1.48 -9.02 1.62
C MET A 103 0.04 -9.19 1.65
N ASP A 104 0.81 -8.15 2.02
CA ASP A 104 2.27 -8.24 1.93
C ASP A 104 2.93 -8.98 3.10
N PHE A 105 2.69 -8.57 4.35
CA PHE A 105 3.34 -9.18 5.50
C PHE A 105 2.96 -10.67 5.62
N PHE A 106 1.69 -10.99 5.38
CA PHE A 106 1.18 -12.36 5.24
C PHE A 106 1.99 -13.19 4.25
N GLU A 107 2.19 -12.71 3.02
CA GLU A 107 3.06 -13.38 2.05
C GLU A 107 4.54 -13.36 2.45
N GLY A 108 4.98 -12.31 3.16
CA GLY A 108 6.29 -12.18 3.79
C GLY A 108 6.59 -13.33 4.74
N LEU A 109 5.59 -13.82 5.47
CA LEU A 109 5.66 -15.00 6.35
C LEU A 109 5.65 -16.33 5.56
N GLY A 110 5.42 -16.27 4.25
CA GLY A 110 5.44 -17.38 3.31
C GLY A 110 4.08 -17.94 2.93
N HIS A 111 3.01 -17.32 3.41
CA HIS A 111 1.63 -17.67 3.04
C HIS A 111 1.31 -17.20 1.62
N LYS A 112 0.13 -17.59 1.10
CA LYS A 112 -0.24 -17.37 -0.31
C LYS A 112 -1.69 -16.94 -0.47
N HIS A 113 -1.93 -16.14 -1.51
CA HIS A 113 -3.24 -15.90 -2.08
C HIS A 113 -3.49 -16.88 -3.22
N TYR A 114 -4.75 -17.24 -3.45
CA TYR A 114 -5.13 -18.23 -4.46
C TYR A 114 -6.22 -17.69 -5.39
N GLN A 115 -6.23 -18.15 -6.63
CA GLN A 115 -7.25 -17.81 -7.62
C GLN A 115 -8.53 -18.60 -7.31
N ALA A 116 -9.68 -17.93 -7.30
CA ALA A 116 -10.98 -18.58 -7.17
C ALA A 116 -11.44 -19.15 -8.51
N LEU A 117 -10.90 -20.32 -8.90
CA LEU A 117 -11.26 -21.01 -10.15
C LEU A 117 -12.74 -21.41 -10.22
N GLU A 118 -13.37 -21.56 -9.07
CA GLU A 118 -14.81 -21.70 -8.87
C GLU A 118 -15.19 -20.94 -7.61
N VAL A 119 -16.43 -20.43 -7.53
CA VAL A 119 -16.94 -19.73 -6.34
C VAL A 119 -18.17 -20.49 -5.83
N PRO A 120 -18.02 -21.39 -4.84
CA PRO A 120 -19.16 -22.01 -4.17
C PRO A 120 -19.88 -20.98 -3.29
N ASP A 121 -20.94 -21.42 -2.61
CA ASP A 121 -21.65 -20.57 -1.67
C ASP A 121 -20.73 -20.08 -0.54
N ASP A 122 -20.91 -18.83 -0.10
CA ASP A 122 -20.05 -18.18 0.90
C ASP A 122 -20.11 -18.92 2.26
N ASP A 123 -21.21 -19.59 2.62
CA ASP A 123 -21.28 -20.43 3.84
C ASP A 123 -20.40 -21.68 3.72
N THR A 124 -20.21 -22.19 2.50
CA THR A 124 -19.29 -23.31 2.23
C THR A 124 -17.85 -22.85 2.41
N LEU A 125 -17.48 -21.69 1.85
CA LEU A 125 -16.16 -21.09 2.04
C LEU A 125 -15.86 -20.86 3.52
N ARG A 126 -16.83 -20.27 4.25
CA ARG A 126 -16.70 -20.04 5.69
C ARG A 126 -16.51 -21.34 6.48
N SER A 127 -17.25 -22.39 6.14
CA SER A 127 -17.13 -23.71 6.78
C SER A 127 -15.78 -24.39 6.52
N LEU A 128 -15.11 -24.03 5.42
CA LEU A 128 -13.78 -24.48 5.04
C LEU A 128 -12.66 -23.57 5.56
N LEU A 129 -12.97 -22.50 6.30
CA LEU A 129 -12.00 -21.47 6.71
C LEU A 129 -11.25 -20.88 5.50
N ILE A 130 -12.02 -20.53 4.46
CA ILE A 130 -11.55 -19.79 3.30
C ILE A 130 -12.28 -18.44 3.29
N ASP A 131 -11.52 -17.36 3.31
CA ASP A 131 -12.04 -16.02 3.07
C ASP A 131 -11.80 -15.64 1.60
N ARG A 132 -12.63 -14.74 1.08
CA ARG A 132 -12.47 -14.26 -0.30
C ARG A 132 -12.40 -12.74 -0.41
N ILE A 133 -11.54 -12.30 -1.31
CA ILE A 133 -11.47 -10.95 -1.84
C ILE A 133 -11.92 -11.04 -3.29
N TYR A 134 -13.19 -10.75 -3.57
CA TYR A 134 -13.78 -10.93 -4.89
C TYR A 134 -13.58 -12.36 -5.43
N ASP A 135 -12.66 -12.56 -6.38
CA ASP A 135 -12.28 -13.83 -7.01
C ASP A 135 -10.88 -14.33 -6.57
N THR A 136 -10.41 -13.87 -5.42
CA THR A 136 -9.16 -14.30 -4.77
C THR A 136 -9.46 -14.92 -3.41
N TYR A 137 -8.79 -16.01 -3.07
CA TYR A 137 -8.93 -16.74 -1.81
C TYR A 137 -7.74 -16.57 -0.87
N ILE A 138 -8.06 -16.59 0.42
CA ILE A 138 -7.14 -16.57 1.55
C ILE A 138 -7.50 -17.72 2.49
N ASP A 139 -6.49 -18.43 2.98
CA ASP A 139 -6.65 -19.41 4.04
C ASP A 139 -6.71 -18.71 5.41
N GLU A 140 -7.86 -18.75 6.06
CA GLU A 140 -8.09 -18.09 7.36
C GLU A 140 -7.17 -18.65 8.46
N GLU A 141 -6.77 -19.92 8.38
CA GLU A 141 -5.84 -20.48 9.37
C GLU A 141 -4.43 -19.88 9.22
N GLN A 142 -4.02 -19.57 7.99
CA GLN A 142 -2.77 -18.85 7.72
C GLN A 142 -2.88 -17.39 8.14
N LEU A 143 -4.07 -16.79 8.01
CA LEU A 143 -4.32 -15.41 8.43
C LEU A 143 -4.22 -15.30 9.96
N GLN A 144 -4.73 -16.29 10.69
CA GLN A 144 -4.54 -16.39 12.13
C GLN A 144 -3.06 -16.52 12.53
N ASP A 145 -2.23 -17.25 11.79
CA ASP A 145 -0.77 -17.29 12.02
C ASP A 145 -0.13 -15.89 11.84
N CYS A 146 -0.61 -15.10 10.89
CA CYS A 146 -0.24 -13.70 10.74
C CYS A 146 -0.63 -12.87 11.97
N ASP A 147 -1.87 -13.01 12.46
CA ASP A 147 -2.36 -12.31 13.66
C ASP A 147 -1.53 -12.65 14.89
N PHE A 148 -1.21 -13.93 15.09
CA PHE A 148 -0.35 -14.37 16.21
C PHE A 148 1.09 -13.90 16.07
N THR A 149 1.59 -13.72 14.84
CA THR A 149 2.90 -13.12 14.60
C THR A 149 2.90 -11.64 14.97
N ILE A 150 1.85 -10.88 14.64
CA ILE A 150 1.68 -9.50 15.09
C ILE A 150 1.66 -9.43 16.62
N ASN A 151 0.90 -10.32 17.27
CA ASN A 151 0.87 -10.42 18.73
C ASN A 151 2.26 -10.67 19.33
N LYS A 152 3.04 -11.57 18.71
CA LYS A 152 4.43 -11.88 19.12
C LYS A 152 5.34 -10.66 19.01
N ILE A 153 5.26 -9.92 17.90
CA ILE A 153 6.02 -8.68 17.71
C ILE A 153 5.64 -7.68 18.80
N ALA A 154 4.35 -7.40 19.00
CA ALA A 154 3.87 -6.48 20.02
C ALA A 154 4.32 -6.86 21.44
N ASN A 155 4.31 -8.15 21.79
CA ASN A 155 4.80 -8.66 23.08
C ASN A 155 6.31 -8.46 23.29
N SER A 156 7.09 -8.29 22.22
CA SER A 156 8.53 -8.05 22.30
C SER A 156 8.89 -6.57 22.49
N LEU A 157 7.93 -5.66 22.28
CA LEU A 157 8.15 -4.22 22.35
C LEU A 157 7.93 -3.66 23.76
N PRO A 158 8.67 -2.62 24.15
CA PRO A 158 8.36 -1.82 25.32
C PRO A 158 6.90 -1.33 25.34
N PRO A 159 6.24 -1.27 26.50
CA PRO A 159 4.85 -0.83 26.61
C PRO A 159 4.74 0.71 26.56
N GLN A 160 4.93 1.26 25.39
CA GLN A 160 4.87 2.70 25.09
C GLN A 160 4.00 2.97 23.85
N PRO A 161 3.71 4.23 23.52
CA PRO A 161 3.06 4.58 22.26
C PRO A 161 3.97 4.34 21.05
N TYR A 162 3.40 3.82 19.97
CA TYR A 162 4.05 3.63 18.67
C TYR A 162 3.14 4.18 17.56
N SER A 163 3.69 4.89 16.59
CA SER A 163 2.99 5.14 15.33
C SER A 163 2.85 3.82 14.54
N SER A 164 1.92 3.73 13.58
CA SER A 164 1.88 2.58 12.67
C SER A 164 3.20 2.44 11.92
N ARG A 165 3.84 3.55 11.52
CA ARG A 165 5.19 3.54 10.93
C ARG A 165 6.21 2.84 11.82
N ALA A 166 6.26 3.19 13.10
CA ALA A 166 7.20 2.59 14.03
C ALA A 166 6.94 1.08 14.19
N PHE A 167 5.68 0.68 14.30
CA PHE A 167 5.32 -0.74 14.41
C PHE A 167 5.62 -1.53 13.12
N ILE A 168 5.33 -0.97 11.95
CA ILE A 168 5.63 -1.59 10.64
C ILE A 168 7.14 -1.71 10.42
N ARG A 169 7.96 -0.78 10.95
CA ARG A 169 9.42 -0.93 10.94
C ARG A 169 9.87 -2.18 11.69
N GLU A 170 9.24 -2.50 12.83
CA GLU A 170 9.51 -3.73 13.59
C GLU A 170 9.01 -4.98 12.85
N MET A 171 7.90 -4.89 12.10
CA MET A 171 7.46 -5.96 11.19
C MET A 171 8.48 -6.22 10.08
N GLY A 172 9.02 -5.18 9.45
CA GLY A 172 10.05 -5.32 8.42
C GLY A 172 11.33 -5.93 8.99
N LYS A 173 11.75 -5.51 10.18
CA LYS A 173 12.87 -6.14 10.91
C LYS A 173 12.59 -7.63 11.19
N TYR A 174 11.38 -7.98 11.61
CA TYR A 174 10.98 -9.37 11.82
C TYR A 174 11.11 -10.19 10.53
N LEU A 175 10.69 -9.65 9.38
CA LEU A 175 10.81 -10.31 8.07
C LEU A 175 12.24 -10.44 7.56
N VAL A 176 13.16 -9.53 7.93
CA VAL A 176 14.59 -9.72 7.64
C VAL A 176 15.12 -10.97 8.32
N GLU A 177 14.69 -11.24 9.55
CA GLU A 177 15.17 -12.38 10.34
C GLU A 177 14.40 -13.68 10.06
N HIS A 178 13.10 -13.60 9.75
CA HIS A 178 12.19 -14.77 9.71
C HIS A 178 11.39 -14.90 8.40
N GLY A 179 11.48 -13.92 7.49
CA GLY A 179 10.67 -13.87 6.29
C GLY A 179 11.03 -14.97 5.28
N LYS A 180 10.02 -15.39 4.51
CA LYS A 180 10.13 -16.44 3.48
C LYS A 180 9.92 -15.91 2.05
N LYS A 181 9.62 -14.61 1.89
CA LYS A 181 9.51 -13.92 0.60
C LYS A 181 10.54 -12.78 0.54
N ASP A 182 11.40 -12.80 -0.47
CA ASP A 182 12.42 -11.75 -0.66
C ASP A 182 11.85 -10.44 -1.21
N ASN A 183 10.79 -10.52 -2.00
CA ASN A 183 10.09 -9.37 -2.57
C ASN A 183 8.94 -8.86 -1.69
N SER A 184 8.98 -9.05 -0.36
CA SER A 184 8.00 -8.40 0.51
C SER A 184 8.24 -6.89 0.55
N LEU A 185 7.19 -6.12 0.28
CA LEU A 185 7.19 -4.66 0.36
C LEU A 185 7.61 -4.17 1.76
N VAL A 186 7.09 -4.76 2.83
CA VAL A 186 7.42 -4.43 4.22
C VAL A 186 8.88 -4.71 4.54
N LYS A 187 9.41 -5.87 4.10
CA LYS A 187 10.82 -6.21 4.24
C LYS A 187 11.71 -5.20 3.49
N LEU A 188 11.42 -4.94 2.22
CA LEU A 188 12.19 -4.02 1.39
C LEU A 188 12.13 -2.58 1.90
N ALA A 189 10.97 -2.14 2.37
CA ALA A 189 10.80 -0.82 2.97
C ALA A 189 11.70 -0.64 4.19
N TYR A 190 11.82 -1.67 5.04
CA TYR A 190 12.77 -1.67 6.15
C TYR A 190 14.23 -1.59 5.66
N GLU A 191 14.63 -2.47 4.73
CA GLU A 191 16.01 -2.54 4.22
C GLU A 191 16.44 -1.26 3.49
N HIS A 192 15.50 -0.56 2.85
CA HIS A 192 15.72 0.65 2.07
C HIS A 192 15.41 1.95 2.84
N ASP A 193 15.00 1.87 4.11
CA ASP A 193 14.56 3.00 4.95
C ASP A 193 13.42 3.84 4.31
N VAL A 194 12.49 3.17 3.66
CA VAL A 194 11.24 3.77 3.15
C VAL A 194 10.16 3.58 4.23
N PRO A 195 9.63 4.66 4.84
CA PRO A 195 8.62 4.53 5.86
C PRO A 195 7.25 4.18 5.25
N ILE A 196 6.50 3.31 5.94
CA ILE A 196 5.12 2.95 5.60
C ILE A 196 4.19 3.46 6.70
N PHE A 197 3.14 4.18 6.34
CA PHE A 197 2.12 4.67 7.26
C PHE A 197 0.77 4.02 6.96
N CYS A 198 0.08 3.57 8.01
CA CYS A 198 -1.26 3.00 7.95
C CYS A 198 -2.18 3.71 8.94
N PRO A 199 -2.89 4.78 8.55
CA PRO A 199 -3.68 5.57 9.49
C PRO A 199 -4.81 4.80 10.17
N ALA A 200 -5.35 3.80 9.48
CA ALA A 200 -6.33 2.84 10.00
C ALA A 200 -5.69 1.45 10.16
N PHE A 201 -4.52 1.37 10.82
CA PHE A 201 -3.73 0.12 10.89
C PHE A 201 -4.48 -1.04 11.55
N VAL A 202 -5.28 -0.78 12.59
CA VAL A 202 -6.06 -1.80 13.31
C VAL A 202 -7.20 -2.40 12.49
N ASP A 203 -7.56 -1.80 11.36
CA ASP A 203 -8.54 -2.33 10.40
C ASP A 203 -7.85 -3.29 9.41
N SER A 204 -7.29 -4.37 9.97
CA SER A 204 -6.57 -5.45 9.29
C SER A 204 -6.25 -6.59 10.26
N SER A 205 -5.58 -7.66 9.79
CA SER A 205 -4.99 -8.72 10.62
C SER A 205 -4.15 -8.18 11.80
N ALA A 206 -3.54 -7.00 11.64
CA ALA A 206 -2.79 -6.37 12.72
C ALA A 206 -3.67 -6.10 13.95
N GLY A 207 -4.92 -5.68 13.73
CA GLY A 207 -5.87 -5.38 14.79
C GLY A 207 -6.13 -6.57 15.72
N PHE A 208 -6.30 -7.77 15.14
CA PHE A 208 -6.57 -8.99 15.91
C PHE A 208 -5.41 -9.36 16.82
N GLY A 209 -4.18 -9.34 16.29
CA GLY A 209 -2.95 -9.58 17.07
C GLY A 209 -2.73 -8.56 18.19
N LEU A 210 -3.02 -7.28 17.92
CA LEU A 210 -2.88 -6.19 18.88
C LEU A 210 -3.96 -6.20 19.97
N VAL A 211 -5.22 -6.50 19.63
CA VAL A 211 -6.29 -6.70 20.62
C VAL A 211 -5.93 -7.85 21.55
N LYS A 212 -5.42 -8.96 21.00
CA LYS A 212 -4.93 -10.07 21.81
C LYS A 212 -3.81 -9.63 22.76
N HIS A 213 -2.84 -8.84 22.28
CA HIS A 213 -1.72 -8.34 23.10
C HIS A 213 -2.26 -7.53 24.29
N GLN A 214 -3.14 -6.57 24.00
CA GLN A 214 -3.73 -5.69 25.00
C GLN A 214 -4.53 -6.49 26.05
N VAL A 215 -5.42 -7.38 25.61
CA VAL A 215 -6.27 -8.18 26.51
C VAL A 215 -5.44 -9.11 27.38
N ASP A 216 -4.43 -9.77 26.83
CA ASP A 216 -3.57 -10.68 27.60
C ASP A 216 -2.71 -9.92 28.62
N CYS A 217 -2.20 -8.73 28.27
CA CYS A 217 -1.51 -7.85 29.21
C CYS A 217 -2.44 -7.38 30.33
N MET A 218 -3.68 -6.95 30.01
CA MET A 218 -4.68 -6.54 31.00
C MET A 218 -5.00 -7.66 31.99
N LYS A 219 -5.25 -8.88 31.50
CA LYS A 219 -5.50 -10.06 32.35
C LYS A 219 -4.32 -10.38 33.27
N ALA A 220 -3.09 -10.16 32.79
CA ALA A 220 -1.87 -10.38 33.54
C ALA A 220 -1.48 -9.20 34.46
N GLY A 221 -2.24 -8.10 34.47
CA GLY A 221 -1.88 -6.88 35.22
C GLY A 221 -0.58 -6.22 34.74
N ARG A 222 -0.20 -6.42 33.46
CA ARG A 222 1.01 -5.85 32.85
C ARG A 222 0.67 -4.63 31.99
N PRO A 223 1.59 -3.65 31.90
CA PRO A 223 1.46 -2.59 30.90
C PRO A 223 1.58 -3.17 29.48
N TYR A 224 1.01 -2.46 28.50
CA TYR A 224 0.97 -2.85 27.08
C TYR A 224 1.33 -1.68 26.18
N MET A 225 1.73 -1.96 24.95
CA MET A 225 1.97 -0.93 23.94
C MET A 225 0.64 -0.45 23.34
N VAL A 226 0.64 0.79 22.83
CA VAL A 226 -0.53 1.38 22.16
C VAL A 226 -0.14 1.99 20.83
N LEU A 227 -1.08 2.07 19.90
CA LEU A 227 -0.90 2.81 18.66
C LEU A 227 -1.27 4.27 18.84
N ASP A 228 -0.37 5.16 18.43
CA ASP A 228 -0.55 6.61 18.42
C ASP A 228 -0.79 7.10 16.99
N ALA A 229 -2.08 7.26 16.65
CA ALA A 229 -2.50 7.78 15.35
C ALA A 229 -2.14 9.27 15.14
N ILE A 230 -1.92 10.02 16.22
CA ILE A 230 -1.46 11.42 16.12
C ILE A 230 0.01 11.44 15.71
N ALA A 231 0.82 10.54 16.29
CA ALA A 231 2.21 10.37 15.89
C ALA A 231 2.33 9.98 14.41
N ASP A 232 1.46 9.13 13.88
CA ASP A 232 1.44 8.83 12.43
C ASP A 232 1.27 10.08 11.58
N PHE A 233 0.29 10.92 11.92
CA PHE A 233 0.00 12.11 11.11
C PHE A 233 1.09 13.17 11.24
N ARG A 234 1.61 13.37 12.46
CA ARG A 234 2.74 14.26 12.73
C ARG A 234 3.98 13.82 11.96
N GLU A 235 4.38 12.55 12.08
CA GLU A 235 5.60 12.03 11.44
C GLU A 235 5.50 12.11 9.91
N LEU A 236 4.35 11.79 9.32
CA LEU A 236 4.15 11.97 7.87
C LEU A 236 4.25 13.45 7.47
N THR A 237 3.73 14.35 8.30
CA THR A 237 3.82 15.81 8.09
C THR A 237 5.26 16.31 8.21
N ASP A 238 6.05 15.80 9.16
CA ASP A 238 7.48 16.11 9.30
C ASP A 238 8.26 15.73 8.03
N ILE A 239 7.94 14.58 7.41
CA ILE A 239 8.50 14.21 6.10
C ILE A 239 8.08 15.25 5.05
N LYS A 240 6.80 15.60 4.96
CA LYS A 240 6.32 16.57 3.95
C LYS A 240 7.02 17.93 4.09
N ILE A 241 7.15 18.45 5.30
CA ILE A 241 7.85 19.71 5.60
C ILE A 241 9.31 19.63 5.11
N LYS A 242 10.01 18.52 5.42
CA LYS A 242 11.42 18.35 5.07
C LYS A 242 11.68 18.01 3.61
N ALA A 243 10.72 17.36 2.95
CA ALA A 243 10.83 16.90 1.57
C ALA A 243 10.80 18.05 0.55
N GLY A 244 10.16 19.18 0.88
CA GLY A 244 9.90 20.25 -0.08
C GLY A 244 8.97 19.76 -1.19
N SER A 245 9.50 19.65 -2.41
CA SER A 245 8.72 19.20 -3.57
C SER A 245 8.32 17.73 -3.46
N SER A 246 7.09 17.42 -3.81
CA SER A 246 6.54 16.07 -3.64
C SER A 246 5.55 15.69 -4.73
N GLY A 247 5.53 14.40 -5.08
CA GLY A 247 4.59 13.79 -6.01
C GLY A 247 3.79 12.66 -5.38
N LEU A 248 2.54 12.49 -5.80
CA LEU A 248 1.66 11.42 -5.36
C LEU A 248 1.41 10.43 -6.50
N LEU A 249 1.75 9.16 -6.30
CA LEU A 249 1.27 8.05 -7.12
C LEU A 249 0.23 7.27 -6.31
N MET A 250 -1.05 7.42 -6.65
CA MET A 250 -2.15 6.91 -5.84
C MET A 250 -2.92 5.82 -6.54
N ILE A 251 -3.04 4.69 -5.88
CA ILE A 251 -3.80 3.53 -6.31
C ILE A 251 -5.02 3.43 -5.41
N GLY A 252 -6.20 3.62 -5.99
CA GLY A 252 -7.46 3.71 -5.25
C GLY A 252 -7.65 5.08 -4.62
N GLY A 253 -7.97 5.10 -3.33
CA GLY A 253 -8.41 6.29 -2.60
C GLY A 253 -8.45 6.10 -1.09
N GLY A 254 -9.60 6.38 -0.48
CA GLY A 254 -9.87 6.14 0.93
C GLY A 254 -9.00 6.97 1.88
N VAL A 255 -8.81 6.44 3.09
CA VAL A 255 -8.01 7.08 4.14
C VAL A 255 -6.58 7.37 3.69
N PRO A 256 -5.83 6.45 3.03
CA PRO A 256 -4.45 6.72 2.63
C PRO A 256 -4.30 7.94 1.72
N LYS A 257 -5.21 8.11 0.75
CA LYS A 257 -5.23 9.28 -0.15
C LYS A 257 -5.43 10.57 0.63
N ASN A 258 -6.48 10.64 1.44
CA ASN A 258 -6.78 11.89 2.14
C ASN A 258 -5.70 12.21 3.18
N PHE A 259 -5.16 11.19 3.86
CA PHE A 259 -4.18 11.35 4.93
C PHE A 259 -2.85 11.96 4.45
N ILE A 260 -2.33 11.54 3.29
CA ILE A 260 -1.12 12.19 2.73
C ILE A 260 -1.43 13.61 2.27
N GLN A 261 -2.57 13.83 1.61
CA GLN A 261 -2.93 15.14 1.08
C GLN A 261 -3.14 16.18 2.20
N ASP A 262 -3.66 15.76 3.36
CA ASP A 262 -3.87 16.63 4.52
C ASP A 262 -2.57 17.07 5.21
N THR A 263 -1.41 16.48 4.88
CA THR A 263 -0.14 16.89 5.49
C THR A 263 0.26 18.32 5.15
N VAL A 264 -0.17 18.85 4.00
CA VAL A 264 0.05 20.26 3.63
C VAL A 264 -0.68 21.17 4.61
N VAL A 265 -1.98 20.92 4.81
CA VAL A 265 -2.81 21.69 5.75
C VAL A 265 -2.33 21.51 7.19
N CYS A 266 -1.90 20.31 7.57
CA CYS A 266 -1.34 20.07 8.90
C CYS A 266 -0.05 20.87 9.12
N ALA A 267 0.81 20.97 8.12
CA ALA A 267 2.03 21.78 8.21
C ALA A 267 1.72 23.27 8.40
N GLU A 268 0.72 23.81 7.71
CA GLU A 268 0.23 25.19 7.92
C GLU A 268 -0.25 25.41 9.36
N ILE A 269 -1.05 24.47 9.90
CA ILE A 269 -1.51 24.53 11.30
C ILE A 269 -0.36 24.48 12.30
N LEU A 270 0.75 23.83 11.95
CA LEU A 270 1.98 23.79 12.75
C LEU A 270 2.86 25.05 12.57
N GLY A 271 2.42 26.03 11.78
CA GLY A 271 3.11 27.29 11.55
C GLY A 271 4.14 27.27 10.43
N HIS A 272 4.03 26.30 9.51
CA HIS A 272 4.87 26.22 8.31
C HIS A 272 4.12 26.77 7.09
N ASP A 273 4.04 28.09 6.97
CA ASP A 273 3.26 28.79 5.93
C ASP A 273 3.85 28.68 4.51
N ASP A 274 5.12 28.28 4.39
CA ASP A 274 5.85 28.18 3.11
C ASP A 274 5.89 26.75 2.53
N VAL A 275 5.09 25.82 3.07
CA VAL A 275 5.08 24.42 2.57
C VAL A 275 4.38 24.34 1.23
N GLU A 276 5.12 23.92 0.21
CA GLU A 276 4.56 23.71 -1.12
C GLU A 276 3.51 22.59 -1.11
N VAL A 277 2.40 22.82 -1.80
CA VAL A 277 1.41 21.78 -2.11
C VAL A 277 2.05 20.61 -2.88
N HIS A 278 1.39 19.47 -2.98
CA HIS A 278 1.91 18.38 -3.82
C HIS A 278 1.97 18.83 -5.30
N LYS A 279 3.18 18.87 -5.86
CA LYS A 279 3.48 19.40 -7.21
C LYS A 279 2.96 18.50 -8.32
N TYR A 280 3.03 17.18 -8.11
CA TYR A 280 2.59 16.16 -9.06
C TYR A 280 1.55 15.25 -8.42
N ALA A 281 0.51 14.88 -9.16
CA ALA A 281 -0.48 13.92 -8.66
C ALA A 281 -1.01 13.01 -9.76
N VAL A 282 -0.92 11.70 -9.53
CA VAL A 282 -1.54 10.66 -10.34
C VAL A 282 -2.46 9.85 -9.44
N GLN A 283 -3.72 9.68 -9.85
CA GLN A 283 -4.65 8.77 -9.18
C GLN A 283 -5.22 7.76 -10.17
N ILE A 284 -5.11 6.46 -9.87
CA ILE A 284 -5.82 5.39 -10.57
C ILE A 284 -6.98 4.95 -9.69
N THR A 285 -8.21 5.03 -10.18
CA THR A 285 -9.39 4.77 -9.35
C THR A 285 -10.58 4.27 -10.17
N VAL A 286 -11.50 3.56 -9.52
CA VAL A 286 -12.83 3.23 -10.06
C VAL A 286 -13.95 4.01 -9.35
N ALA A 287 -13.59 4.86 -8.39
CA ALA A 287 -14.55 5.60 -7.58
C ALA A 287 -15.24 6.70 -8.40
N ASP A 288 -16.55 6.85 -8.20
CA ASP A 288 -17.40 7.78 -8.93
C ASP A 288 -17.81 8.95 -8.04
N VAL A 289 -17.65 10.17 -8.52
CA VAL A 289 -17.89 11.42 -7.76
C VAL A 289 -19.26 11.51 -7.09
N ARG A 290 -20.27 10.77 -7.58
CA ARG A 290 -21.62 10.77 -7.04
C ARG A 290 -21.72 10.15 -5.64
N ASP A 291 -20.74 9.34 -5.23
CA ASP A 291 -20.73 8.75 -3.89
C ASP A 291 -20.32 9.75 -2.80
N GLY A 292 -19.73 10.90 -3.16
CA GLY A 292 -19.26 11.93 -2.23
C GLY A 292 -18.10 11.49 -1.33
N ALA A 293 -17.39 10.40 -1.69
CA ALA A 293 -16.33 9.82 -0.88
C ALA A 293 -14.96 10.47 -1.17
N CYS A 294 -14.03 10.39 -0.20
CA CYS A 294 -12.63 10.81 -0.40
C CYS A 294 -11.96 10.10 -1.60
N SER A 295 -12.38 8.87 -1.88
CA SER A 295 -11.87 8.08 -3.02
C SER A 295 -12.19 8.72 -4.37
N SER A 296 -13.36 9.32 -4.51
CA SER A 296 -13.85 9.90 -5.77
C SER A 296 -13.57 11.40 -5.88
N SER A 297 -13.27 12.08 -4.76
CA SER A 297 -12.85 13.49 -4.73
C SER A 297 -11.82 13.80 -5.81
N THR A 298 -12.12 14.79 -6.66
CA THR A 298 -11.25 15.09 -7.80
C THR A 298 -9.97 15.79 -7.33
N LEU A 299 -8.91 15.72 -8.14
CA LEU A 299 -7.68 16.47 -7.82
C LEU A 299 -7.88 17.99 -7.91
N GLN A 300 -8.85 18.44 -8.73
CA GLN A 300 -9.31 19.84 -8.73
C GLN A 300 -10.01 20.23 -7.42
N GLU A 301 -10.83 19.35 -6.86
CA GLU A 301 -11.42 19.54 -5.54
C GLU A 301 -10.34 19.61 -4.47
N ALA A 302 -9.39 18.66 -4.46
CA ALA A 302 -8.25 18.65 -3.53
C ALA A 302 -7.41 19.95 -3.60
N ALA A 303 -7.28 20.56 -4.77
CA ALA A 303 -6.60 21.83 -4.94
C ALA A 303 -7.32 23.01 -4.27
N SER A 304 -8.67 23.00 -4.21
CA SER A 304 -9.42 24.03 -3.46
C SER A 304 -9.14 24.01 -1.96
N TRP A 305 -8.63 22.88 -1.44
CA TRP A 305 -8.19 22.71 -0.06
C TRP A 305 -6.70 22.99 0.14
N GLY A 306 -5.99 23.49 -0.88
CA GLY A 306 -4.55 23.76 -0.81
C GLY A 306 -3.68 22.49 -0.80
N LYS A 307 -4.20 21.32 -1.20
CA LYS A 307 -3.46 20.05 -1.07
C LYS A 307 -2.58 19.73 -2.28
N VAL A 308 -3.04 20.06 -3.49
CA VAL A 308 -2.42 19.63 -4.76
C VAL A 308 -2.34 20.79 -5.76
N ASN A 309 -1.27 20.85 -6.54
CA ASN A 309 -1.14 21.76 -7.68
C ASN A 309 -1.91 21.20 -8.89
N THR A 310 -2.81 21.99 -9.49
CA THR A 310 -3.61 21.56 -10.65
C THR A 310 -2.87 21.58 -11.98
N GLY A 311 -1.64 22.08 -12.02
CA GLY A 311 -0.87 22.19 -13.25
C GLY A 311 -0.34 20.85 -13.78
N ILE A 312 -0.07 19.88 -12.90
CA ILE A 312 0.55 18.60 -13.26
C ILE A 312 -0.15 17.44 -12.53
N GLU A 313 -1.40 17.19 -12.92
CA GLU A 313 -2.27 16.18 -12.31
C GLU A 313 -2.98 15.31 -13.37
N GLN A 314 -3.27 14.05 -13.03
CA GLN A 314 -4.08 13.17 -13.87
C GLN A 314 -4.78 12.08 -13.04
N MET A 315 -6.11 12.00 -13.17
CA MET A 315 -6.90 10.85 -12.73
C MET A 315 -7.09 9.85 -13.88
N VAL A 316 -6.97 8.56 -13.61
CA VAL A 316 -7.16 7.45 -14.55
C VAL A 316 -8.30 6.59 -14.02
N PHE A 317 -9.44 6.62 -14.69
CA PHE A 317 -10.62 5.82 -14.32
C PHE A 317 -10.48 4.40 -14.86
N ALA A 318 -9.82 3.53 -14.09
CA ALA A 318 -9.49 2.16 -14.45
C ALA A 318 -9.32 1.27 -13.21
N GLU A 319 -9.51 -0.04 -13.39
CA GLU A 319 -9.12 -1.04 -12.39
C GLU A 319 -7.59 -1.15 -12.37
N ALA A 320 -6.98 -0.98 -11.19
CA ALA A 320 -5.55 -0.75 -11.08
C ALA A 320 -4.69 -1.93 -11.54
N GLY A 321 -5.14 -3.18 -11.37
CA GLY A 321 -4.44 -4.37 -11.84
C GLY A 321 -4.27 -4.40 -13.36
N SER A 322 -5.16 -3.75 -14.11
CA SER A 322 -5.06 -3.64 -15.57
C SER A 322 -4.08 -2.58 -16.09
N VAL A 323 -3.69 -1.60 -15.25
CA VAL A 323 -2.92 -0.42 -15.71
C VAL A 323 -1.62 -0.16 -14.96
N ILE A 324 -1.53 -0.51 -13.68
CA ILE A 324 -0.31 -0.36 -12.87
C ILE A 324 0.88 -1.10 -13.47
N PRO A 325 0.74 -2.34 -13.97
CA PRO A 325 1.88 -3.04 -14.54
C PRO A 325 2.47 -2.30 -15.75
N LEU A 326 1.62 -1.64 -16.56
CA LEU A 326 2.07 -0.87 -17.72
C LEU A 326 2.80 0.41 -17.30
N LEU A 327 2.25 1.16 -16.35
CA LEU A 327 2.87 2.39 -15.84
C LEU A 327 4.21 2.11 -15.17
N ALA A 328 4.27 1.09 -14.32
CA ALA A 328 5.47 0.73 -13.57
C ALA A 328 6.57 0.15 -14.49
N SER A 329 6.20 -0.70 -15.45
CA SER A 329 7.12 -1.19 -16.48
C SER A 329 7.69 -0.05 -17.33
N ASP A 330 6.86 0.89 -17.81
CA ASP A 330 7.35 2.05 -18.57
C ASP A 330 8.39 2.85 -17.76
N ALA A 331 8.07 3.17 -16.50
CA ALA A 331 8.98 3.90 -15.61
C ALA A 331 10.31 3.15 -15.38
N TYR A 332 10.24 1.82 -15.14
CA TYR A 332 11.41 0.99 -14.96
C TYR A 332 12.32 1.00 -16.20
N HIS A 333 11.73 0.84 -17.39
CA HIS A 333 12.45 0.75 -18.67
C HIS A 333 12.92 2.10 -19.22
N ARG A 334 12.30 3.23 -18.85
CA ARG A 334 12.86 4.56 -19.13
C ARG A 334 14.09 4.85 -18.29
N GLY A 335 14.14 4.33 -17.06
CA GLY A 335 15.35 4.30 -16.24
C GLY A 335 15.72 5.62 -15.58
N HIS A 336 14.81 6.61 -15.52
CA HIS A 336 15.04 7.89 -14.82
C HIS A 336 15.40 7.68 -13.34
N TRP A 337 14.84 6.64 -12.73
CA TRP A 337 15.10 6.23 -11.35
C TRP A 337 16.57 5.94 -11.04
N LYS A 338 17.37 5.53 -12.04
CA LYS A 338 18.79 5.17 -11.85
C LYS A 338 19.64 6.36 -11.39
N ASN A 339 19.20 7.58 -11.68
CA ASN A 339 19.89 8.81 -11.31
C ASN A 339 19.32 9.46 -10.05
N ARG A 340 18.26 8.89 -9.45
CA ARG A 340 17.63 9.45 -8.25
C ARG A 340 18.43 9.09 -7.00
N ALA A 341 18.56 10.07 -6.11
CA ALA A 341 19.06 9.82 -4.77
C ALA A 341 17.96 9.15 -3.92
N LYS A 342 18.29 8.05 -3.23
CA LYS A 342 17.39 7.41 -2.27
C LYS A 342 17.20 8.31 -1.05
N ARG A 343 15.96 8.74 -0.76
CA ARG A 343 15.66 9.69 0.33
C ARG A 343 15.81 9.12 1.73
N ARG A 344 15.49 7.84 1.92
CA ARG A 344 15.62 7.10 3.20
C ARG A 344 14.90 7.80 4.36
N TRP A 345 13.65 8.23 4.14
CA TRP A 345 12.90 9.06 5.09
C TRP A 345 12.67 8.41 6.45
N ALA A 346 12.75 7.08 6.59
CA ALA A 346 12.64 6.42 7.89
C ALA A 346 13.71 6.89 8.89
N LYS A 347 14.90 7.29 8.40
CA LYS A 347 16.00 7.81 9.22
C LYS A 347 15.72 9.14 9.89
N LEU A 348 14.63 9.82 9.53
CA LEU A 348 14.20 11.03 10.21
C LEU A 348 13.79 10.75 11.67
N PHE A 349 13.46 9.50 11.99
CA PHE A 349 12.91 9.08 13.29
C PHE A 349 13.78 8.05 14.03
N ASP A 350 15.01 7.82 13.55
CA ASP A 350 15.98 6.93 14.19
C ASP A 350 16.82 7.63 15.26
#